data_AF-A0A026X1Q7-F1
#
_entry.id   AF-A0A026X1Q7-F1
#
_cell.length_a   1.000
_cell.length_b   1.000
_cell.length_c   1.000
_cell.angle_alpha   90.00
_cell.angle_beta   90.00
_cell.angle_gamma   90.00
#
_symmetry.space_group_name_H-M   'P 1'
#
loop_
_entity.id
_entity.type
_entity.pdbx_description
1 polymer ?
#
loop_
_entity_poly.entity_id
_entity_poly.type
_entity_poly.pdbx_seq_one_letter_code
_entity_poly.pdbx_strand_id
1 'polypeptide(L)' 'MAKYPLIELWQKSGENIIVLQGYDHRHLKYLDEEAKFVVLGKHAVYHRWYHSRIMLVLSVFGRREEIEDIFYGLSPLR' A
#
# COMPACT_ATOMS: atom_id res chain seq x y z
N MET A 1 24.65 -12.63 -5.34
CA MET A 1 23.71 -11.98 -4.39
C MET A 1 22.50 -11.54 -5.17
N ALA A 2 21.31 -11.99 -4.78
CA ALA A 2 20.05 -11.58 -5.39
C ALA A 2 19.89 -10.05 -5.29
N LYS A 3 19.51 -9.40 -6.39
CA LYS A 3 19.41 -7.95 -6.49
C LYS A 3 18.31 -7.37 -5.58
N TYR A 4 17.33 -8.19 -5.18
CA TYR A 4 16.22 -7.82 -4.29
C TYR A 4 15.76 -9.02 -3.44
N PRO A 5 16.46 -9.35 -2.33
CA PRO A 5 16.19 -10.55 -1.54
C PRO A 5 14.77 -10.61 -0.97
N LEU A 6 14.13 -9.46 -0.74
CA LEU A 6 12.75 -9.37 -0.22
C LEU A 6 11.69 -9.70 -1.28
N ILE A 7 11.94 -9.36 -2.55
CA ILE A 7 11.04 -9.73 -3.66
C ILE A 7 11.13 -11.24 -3.91
N GLU A 8 12.34 -11.81 -3.88
CA GLU A 8 12.53 -13.25 -4.00
C GLU A 8 11.91 -14.02 -2.83
N LEU A 9 12.00 -13.48 -1.62
CA LEU A 9 11.34 -14.06 -0.44
C LEU A 9 9.82 -14.05 -0.62
N TRP A 10 9.24 -12.92 -1.02
CA TRP A 10 7.80 -12.78 -1.27
C TRP A 10 7.29 -13.74 -2.36
N GLN A 11 8.03 -13.86 -3.47
CA GLN A 11 7.72 -14.81 -4.54
C GLN A 11 7.76 -16.27 -4.08
N LYS A 12 8.65 -16.61 -3.12
CA LYS A 12 8.78 -17.97 -2.59
C LYS A 12 7.81 -18.27 -1.45
N SER A 13 7.52 -17.30 -0.59
CA SER A 13 6.63 -17.43 0.56
C SER A 13 5.17 -17.44 0.16
N GLY A 14 4.83 -16.85 -1.00
CA GLY A 14 3.45 -16.68 -1.45
C GLY A 14 2.66 -15.75 -0.55
N GLU A 15 3.33 -14.79 0.12
CA GLU A 15 2.69 -13.86 1.04
C GLU A 15 1.49 -13.14 0.39
N ASN A 16 0.36 -13.18 1.09
CA ASN A 16 -0.93 -12.77 0.56
C ASN A 16 -1.02 -11.26 0.34
N ILE A 17 -1.57 -10.88 -0.82
CA ILE A 17 -2.06 -9.52 -1.05
C ILE A 17 -3.27 -9.31 -0.14
N ILE A 18 -3.15 -8.38 0.81
CA ILE A 18 -4.27 -7.95 1.64
C ILE A 18 -4.88 -6.71 0.99
N VAL A 19 -6.18 -6.77 0.68
CA VAL A 19 -6.92 -5.64 0.14
C VAL A 19 -7.76 -5.03 1.27
N LEU A 20 -7.49 -3.78 1.60
CA LEU A 20 -8.17 -3.04 2.66
C LEU A 20 -9.02 -1.92 2.05
N GLN A 21 -10.18 -1.66 2.65
CA GLN A 21 -11.07 -0.59 2.26
C GLN A 21 -10.57 0.73 2.85
N GLY A 22 -10.05 1.62 1.98
CA GLY A 22 -9.84 3.02 2.33
C GLY A 22 -11.16 3.81 2.35
N TYR A 23 -11.21 4.89 3.14
CA TYR A 23 -12.43 5.69 3.28
C TYR A 23 -12.69 6.65 2.13
N ASP A 24 -11.71 7.50 1.79
CA ASP A 24 -11.80 8.46 0.70
C ASP A 24 -10.39 8.82 0.15
N HIS A 25 -10.35 9.68 -0.86
CA HIS A 25 -9.11 10.21 -1.45
C HIS A 25 -8.16 10.87 -0.44
N ARG A 26 -8.70 11.61 0.53
CA ARG A 26 -7.88 12.32 1.53
C ARG A 26 -7.27 11.32 2.50
N HIS A 27 -8.02 10.32 2.89
CA HIS A 27 -7.54 9.22 3.71
C HIS A 27 -6.44 8.44 2.99
N LEU A 28 -6.59 8.12 1.71
CA LEU A 28 -5.52 7.45 0.95
C LEU A 28 -4.25 8.30 0.84
N LYS A 29 -4.37 9.63 0.68
CA LYS A 29 -3.22 10.55 0.73
C LYS A 29 -2.54 10.59 2.09
N TYR A 30 -3.32 10.58 3.17
CA TYR A 30 -2.78 10.52 4.53
C TYR A 30 -1.95 9.24 4.71
N LEU A 31 -2.51 8.08 4.35
CA LEU A 31 -1.80 6.80 4.41
C LEU A 31 -0.53 6.79 3.54
N ASP A 32 -0.55 7.44 2.38
CA ASP A 32 0.63 7.55 1.50
C ASP A 32 1.79 8.31 2.18
N GLU A 33 1.49 9.36 2.92
CA GLU A 33 2.50 10.11 3.68
C GLU A 33 3.00 9.33 4.90
N GLU A 34 2.11 8.71 5.68
CA GLU A 34 2.49 7.89 6.84
C GLU A 34 3.37 6.70 6.43
N ALA A 35 3.05 6.06 5.31
CA ALA A 35 3.79 4.92 4.79
C ALA A 35 5.17 5.27 4.22
N LYS A 36 5.45 6.54 3.92
CA LYS A 36 6.59 6.98 3.09
C LYS A 36 7.96 6.52 3.58
N PHE A 37 8.15 6.42 4.91
CA PHE A 37 9.44 6.06 5.51
C PHE A 37 9.53 4.61 5.97
N VAL A 38 8.40 3.89 5.93
CA VAL A 38 8.27 2.55 6.51
C VAL A 38 8.18 1.49 5.42
N VAL A 39 7.58 1.81 4.27
CA VAL A 39 7.41 0.87 3.16
C VAL A 39 8.67 0.76 2.30
N LEU A 40 8.92 -0.45 1.81
CA LEU A 40 9.97 -0.74 0.83
C LEU A 40 9.58 -0.25 -0.57
N GLY A 41 8.28 -0.19 -0.85
CA GLY A 41 7.74 0.32 -2.10
C GLY A 41 6.29 0.76 -1.95
N LYS A 42 5.90 1.79 -2.69
CA LYS A 42 4.51 2.23 -2.76
C LYS A 42 4.15 2.67 -4.17
N HIS A 43 2.91 2.44 -4.55
CA HIS A 43 2.35 2.85 -5.82
C HIS A 43 0.92 3.32 -5.63
N ALA A 44 0.58 4.46 -6.22
CA ALA A 44 -0.76 5.03 -6.15
C ALA A 44 -1.39 5.10 -7.53
N VAL A 45 -2.57 4.48 -7.67
CA VAL A 45 -3.38 4.58 -8.88
C VAL A 45 -4.32 5.76 -8.73
N TYR A 46 -4.29 6.64 -9.72
CA TYR A 46 -5.13 7.83 -9.76
C TYR A 46 -6.03 7.79 -10.98
N HIS A 47 -7.26 8.25 -10.80
CA HIS A 47 -8.15 8.59 -11.88
C HIS A 47 -8.23 10.11 -12.05
N ARG A 48 -8.33 10.57 -13.30
CA ARG A 48 -8.39 11.99 -13.64
C ARG A 48 -9.73 12.32 -14.27
N TRP A 49 -10.48 13.23 -13.64
CA TRP A 49 -11.68 13.85 -14.18
C TRP A 49 -11.39 15.33 -14.48
N TYR A 50 -11.23 15.69 -15.74
CA TYR A 50 -10.84 17.04 -16.17
C TYR A 50 -9.59 17.57 -15.43
N HIS A 51 -9.76 18.57 -14.56
CA HIS A 51 -8.71 19.18 -13.75
C HIS A 51 -8.51 18.49 -12.38
N SER A 52 -9.40 17.56 -12.01
CA SER A 52 -9.34 16.83 -10.74
C SER A 52 -8.61 15.51 -10.89
N ARG A 53 -7.75 15.19 -9.92
CA ARG A 53 -7.05 13.89 -9.81
C ARG A 53 -7.36 13.26 -8.45
N ILE A 54 -7.95 12.08 -8.49
CA ILE A 54 -8.42 11.34 -7.32
C ILE A 54 -7.62 10.04 -7.23
N MET A 55 -7.04 9.77 -6.08
CA MET A 55 -6.38 8.51 -5.76
C MET A 55 -7.47 7.49 -5.49
N LEU A 56 -7.43 6.36 -6.20
CA LEU A 56 -8.39 5.26 -6.04
C LEU A 56 -7.79 4.10 -5.25
N VAL A 57 -6.49 3.84 -5.45
CA VAL A 57 -5.78 2.72 -4.83
C VAL A 57 -4.41 3.19 -4.38
N LEU A 58 -4.03 2.80 -3.17
CA LEU A 58 -2.66 2.87 -2.67
C LEU A 58 -2.19 1.43 -2.43
N SER A 59 -1.21 0.99 -3.22
CA SER A 59 -0.51 -0.28 -3.03
C SER A 59 0.77 -0.02 -2.25
N VAL A 60 0.99 -0.78 -1.19
CA VAL A 60 2.23 -0.74 -0.41
C VAL A 60 2.88 -2.11 -0.36
N PHE A 61 4.21 -2.10 -0.33
CA PHE A 61 5.04 -3.29 -0.19
C PHE A 61 6.04 -3.04 0.92
N GLY A 62 6.08 -3.93 1.89
CA GLY A 62 6.88 -3.77 3.10
C GLY A 62 6.77 -5.03 3.96
N ARG A 63 7.50 -5.04 5.08
CA ARG A 63 7.34 -6.10 6.08
C ARG A 63 6.06 -5.84 6.85
N ARG A 64 5.25 -6.89 7.02
CA ARG A 64 3.96 -6.79 7.71
C ARG A 64 4.08 -6.09 9.06
N GLU A 65 5.03 -6.51 9.89
CA GLU A 65 5.28 -5.96 11.24
C GLU A 65 5.57 -4.45 11.24
N GLU A 66 6.15 -3.93 10.16
CA GLU A 66 6.50 -2.51 10.04
C GLU A 66 5.27 -1.70 9.56
N ILE A 67 4.41 -2.29 8.72
CA ILE A 67 3.32 -1.55 8.05
C ILE A 67 1.94 -1.74 8.70
N GLU A 68 1.72 -2.80 9.47
CA GLU A 68 0.39 -3.17 9.98
C GLU A 68 -0.25 -2.08 10.86
N ASP A 69 0.56 -1.36 11.64
CA ASP A 69 0.11 -0.26 12.50
C ASP A 69 -0.46 0.93 11.70
N ILE A 70 0.11 1.24 10.53
CA ILE A 70 -0.35 2.35 9.67
C ILE A 70 -1.76 2.07 9.13
N PHE A 71 -2.05 0.81 8.83
CA PHE A 71 -3.33 0.38 8.26
C PHE A 71 -4.28 -0.22 9.30
N TYR A 72 -3.95 -0.08 10.59
CA TYR A 72 -4.76 -0.58 11.68
C TYR A 72 -6.17 0.03 11.66
N GLY A 73 -7.18 -0.81 11.88
CA GLY A 73 -8.58 -0.39 11.88
C GLY A 73 -9.24 -0.30 10.50
N LEU A 74 -8.51 -0.54 9.40
CA LEU A 74 -9.12 -0.68 8.08
C LEU A 74 -9.75 -2.05 7.91
N SER A 75 -10.96 -2.07 7.36
CA SER A 75 -11.68 -3.30 7.08
C SER A 75 -11.12 -3.98 5.83
N PRO A 76 -11.03 -5.32 5.78
CA PRO A 76 -10.80 -6.03 4.53
C PRO A 76 -11.87 -5.68 3.50
N LEU A 77 -11.45 -5.46 2.25
CA LEU A 77 -12.36 -5.30 1.14
C LEU A 77 -12.99 -6.68 0.84
N ARG A 78 -14.30 -6.79 1.02
CA ARG A 78 -15.08 -8.01 0.70
C ARG A 78 -15.37 -8.11 -0.79
#